data_AF-A0A5C5WZ11-F1
#
_entry.id   AF-A0A5C5WZ11-F1
#
_cell.length_a   1.000
_cell.length_b   1.000
_cell.length_c   1.000
_cell.angle_alpha   90.00
_cell.angle_beta   90.00
_cell.angle_gamma   90.00
#
_symmetry.space_group_name_H-M   'P 1'
#
loop_
_entity.id
_entity.type
_entity.pdbx_description
1 polymer ?
#
loop_
_entity_poly.entity_id
_entity_poly.type
_entity_poly.pdbx_seq_one_letter_code
_entity_poly.pdbx_strand_id
1 'polypeptide(L)'
;MPHLDSNQLETLLETLRSGNHIEAIKLYREWTGSNLAQAKLAVEEMQRKFESGMSAEEILQSAEADSSNTDSDDAQRQAVLEEIRKGRKLQAIKIYRDYSGAGLKDAKEFIEQLTEQLKKEDPSFVPKGNAGCGAAVLLLAASVCGCIWGISLIV
;
A
#
# COMPACT_ATOMS: atom_id res chain seq x y z
N MET A 1 4.73 -6.00 16.36
CA MET A 1 3.84 -7.01 15.75
C MET A 1 2.39 -6.59 16.00
N PRO A 2 1.46 -6.72 15.05
CA PRO A 2 0.04 -6.45 15.30
C PRO A 2 -0.47 -7.43 16.36
N HIS A 3 -1.12 -6.92 17.40
CA HIS A 3 -1.59 -7.70 18.54
C HIS A 3 -2.89 -8.42 18.15
N LEU A 4 -2.80 -9.70 17.76
CA LEU A 4 -3.96 -10.57 17.80
C LEU A 4 -4.35 -10.78 19.27
N ASP A 5 -5.65 -10.69 19.56
CA ASP A 5 -6.17 -11.01 20.88
C ASP A 5 -5.98 -12.50 21.18
N SER A 6 -5.83 -12.88 22.45
CA SER A 6 -5.58 -14.28 22.85
C SER A 6 -6.65 -15.22 22.30
N ASN A 7 -7.91 -14.77 22.24
CA ASN A 7 -9.03 -15.56 21.73
C ASN A 7 -8.96 -15.75 20.20
N GLN A 8 -8.46 -14.74 19.48
CA GLN A 8 -8.28 -14.77 18.04
C GLN A 8 -7.19 -15.76 17.64
N LEU A 9 -6.06 -15.76 18.36
CA LEU A 9 -4.97 -16.71 18.15
C LEU A 9 -5.42 -18.15 18.35
N GLU A 10 -6.17 -18.43 19.40
CA GLU A 10 -6.66 -19.78 19.68
C GLU A 10 -7.61 -20.27 18.59
N THR A 11 -8.52 -19.41 18.14
CA THR A 11 -9.41 -19.70 17.00
C THR A 11 -8.61 -19.98 15.72
N LEU A 12 -7.58 -19.18 15.45
CA LEU A 12 -6.70 -19.35 14.29
C LEU A 12 -5.97 -20.70 14.32
N LEU A 13 -5.42 -21.07 15.48
CA LEU A 13 -4.71 -22.34 15.69
C LEU A 13 -5.64 -23.54 15.57
N GLU A 14 -6.87 -23.47 16.08
CA GLU A 14 -7.86 -24.54 15.95
C GLU A 14 -8.26 -24.75 14.47
N THR A 15 -8.39 -23.65 13.73
CA THR A 15 -8.67 -23.67 12.29
C THR A 15 -7.52 -24.32 11.51
N LEU A 16 -6.27 -24.03 11.89
CA LEU A 16 -5.07 -24.66 11.32
C LEU A 16 -4.99 -26.15 11.65
N ARG A 17 -5.29 -26.54 12.90
CA ARG A 17 -5.36 -27.95 13.35
C ARG A 17 -6.40 -28.73 12.56
N SER A 18 -7.53 -28.09 12.25
CA SER A 18 -8.62 -28.66 11.45
C SER A 18 -8.28 -28.80 9.96
N GLY A 19 -7.12 -28.29 9.51
CA GLY A 19 -6.69 -28.32 8.10
C GLY A 19 -7.32 -27.23 7.22
N ASN A 20 -7.99 -26.23 7.81
CA ASN A 20 -8.73 -25.20 7.09
C ASN A 20 -7.88 -23.94 6.82
N HIS A 21 -6.78 -24.10 6.09
CA HIS A 21 -5.76 -23.05 5.92
C HIS A 21 -6.29 -21.80 5.22
N ILE A 22 -7.26 -21.96 4.32
CA ILE A 22 -7.91 -20.84 3.62
C ILE A 22 -8.71 -19.98 4.61
N GLU A 23 -9.36 -20.59 5.58
CA GLU A 23 -10.15 -19.89 6.59
C GLU A 23 -9.24 -19.16 7.60
N ALA A 24 -8.16 -19.80 8.02
CA ALA A 24 -7.14 -19.16 8.85
C ALA A 24 -6.55 -17.91 8.19
N ILE A 25 -6.21 -17.97 6.89
CA ILE A 25 -5.71 -16.82 6.14
C ILE A 25 -6.77 -15.70 6.09
N LYS A 26 -8.05 -16.04 5.92
CA LYS A 26 -9.12 -15.04 5.92
C LYS A 26 -9.25 -14.35 7.28
N LEU A 27 -9.32 -15.12 8.36
CA LEU A 27 -9.41 -14.59 9.73
C LEU A 27 -8.22 -13.69 10.05
N TYR A 28 -7.01 -14.13 9.71
CA TYR A 28 -5.80 -13.34 9.90
C TYR A 28 -5.87 -12.00 9.15
N ARG A 29 -6.32 -11.99 7.89
CA ARG A 29 -6.50 -10.75 7.10
C ARG A 29 -7.59 -9.84 7.66
N GLU A 30 -8.68 -10.41 8.16
CA GLU A 30 -9.79 -9.65 8.71
C GLU A 30 -9.41 -8.93 10.01
N TRP A 31 -8.65 -9.61 10.88
CA TRP A 31 -8.23 -9.03 12.15
C TRP A 31 -7.03 -8.07 12.02
N THR A 32 -6.08 -8.38 11.14
CA THR A 32 -4.83 -7.60 11.01
C THR A 32 -4.85 -6.60 9.86
N GLY A 33 -5.82 -6.71 8.94
CA GLY A 33 -5.85 -5.92 7.70
C GLY A 33 -4.74 -6.27 6.70
N SER A 34 -4.03 -7.38 6.90
CA SER A 34 -2.88 -7.74 6.09
C SER A 34 -3.25 -8.20 4.67
N ASN A 35 -2.30 -8.06 3.75
CA ASN A 35 -2.48 -8.52 2.37
C ASN A 35 -2.42 -10.06 2.30
N LEU A 36 -2.83 -10.63 1.15
CA LEU A 36 -2.92 -12.08 0.99
C LEU A 36 -1.56 -12.78 1.15
N ALA A 37 -0.47 -12.16 0.71
CA ALA A 37 0.87 -12.73 0.80
C ALA A 37 1.37 -12.75 2.25
N GLN A 38 1.23 -11.64 2.97
CA GLN A 38 1.60 -11.53 4.39
C GLN A 38 0.78 -12.49 5.25
N ALA A 39 -0.53 -12.58 5.01
CA ALA A 39 -1.38 -13.48 5.76
C ALA A 39 -1.04 -14.95 5.50
N LYS A 40 -0.76 -15.31 4.25
CA LYS A 40 -0.31 -16.66 3.91
C LYS A 40 1.01 -17.00 4.60
N LEU A 41 1.99 -16.11 4.55
CA LEU A 41 3.28 -16.32 5.20
C LEU A 41 3.14 -16.50 6.71
N ALA A 42 2.38 -15.63 7.38
CA ALA A 42 2.15 -15.72 8.82
C ALA A 42 1.47 -17.03 9.22
N VAL A 43 0.43 -17.44 8.47
CA VAL A 43 -0.30 -18.68 8.72
C VAL A 43 0.57 -19.92 8.44
N GLU A 44 1.36 -19.92 7.36
CA GLU A 44 2.31 -21.00 7.06
C GLU A 44 3.41 -21.12 8.11
N GLU A 45 3.89 -20.00 8.66
CA GLU A 45 4.85 -19.99 9.76
C GLU A 45 4.24 -20.59 11.02
N MET A 46 3.02 -20.18 11.39
CA MET A 46 2.29 -20.73 12.53
C MET A 46 2.03 -22.23 12.37
N GLN A 47 1.64 -22.68 11.18
CA GLN A 47 1.44 -24.08 10.88
C GLN A 47 2.75 -24.88 10.99
N ARG A 48 3.84 -24.38 10.42
CA ARG A 48 5.15 -25.03 10.48
C ARG A 48 5.64 -25.18 11.91
N LYS A 49 5.46 -24.15 12.73
CA LYS A 49 5.79 -24.16 14.16
C LYS A 49 4.92 -25.18 14.91
N PHE A 50 3.62 -25.23 14.63
CA PHE A 50 2.71 -26.23 15.19
C PHE A 50 3.06 -27.68 14.79
N GLU A 51 3.36 -27.92 13.52
CA GLU A 51 3.76 -29.24 12.99
C GLU A 51 5.12 -29.69 13.55
N SER A 52 5.99 -28.76 13.93
CA SER A 52 7.26 -29.06 14.59
C SER A 52 7.14 -29.52 16.05
N GLY A 53 5.93 -29.53 16.61
CA GLY A 53 5.65 -30.05 17.96
C GLY A 53 6.00 -29.10 19.10
N MET A 54 6.34 -27.84 18.82
CA MET A 54 6.56 -26.80 19.83
C MET A 54 5.22 -26.29 20.38
N SER A 55 5.12 -26.14 21.70
CA SER A 55 3.88 -25.70 22.35
C SER A 55 3.60 -24.22 22.05
N ALA A 56 2.33 -23.83 22.21
CA ALA A 56 1.84 -22.48 21.91
C ALA A 56 2.63 -21.36 22.63
N GLU A 57 3.29 -21.67 23.75
CA GLU A 57 4.13 -20.72 24.47
C GLU A 57 5.56 -20.53 23.87
N GLU A 58 6.16 -21.52 23.20
CA GLU A 58 7.46 -21.35 22.52
C GLU A 58 7.36 -20.60 21.18
N ILE A 59 6.17 -20.56 20.58
CA ILE A 59 5.87 -19.78 19.37
C ILE A 59 5.98 -18.27 19.65
N LEU A 60 5.64 -17.84 20.87
CA LEU A 60 5.78 -16.45 21.32
C LEU A 60 7.25 -16.06 21.50
N GLN A 61 8.08 -16.99 22.00
CA GLN A 61 9.51 -16.74 22.28
C GLN A 61 10.40 -16.80 21.03
N SER A 62 10.04 -17.63 20.05
CA SER A 62 10.76 -17.77 18.78
C SER A 62 10.38 -16.70 17.74
N ALA A 63 9.28 -15.98 17.95
CA ALA A 63 8.94 -14.78 17.19
C ALA A 63 9.91 -13.59 17.46
N GLU A 64 10.61 -13.60 18.59
CA GLU A 64 11.63 -12.58 18.92
C GLU A 64 12.99 -12.83 18.21
N ALA A 65 13.22 -14.05 17.71
CA ALA A 65 14.49 -14.45 17.10
C ALA A 65 14.58 -14.16 15.58
N ASP A 66 13.52 -13.67 14.93
CA ASP A 66 13.56 -13.19 13.54
C ASP A 66 13.76 -11.65 13.45
N SER A 67 14.48 -11.10 14.44
CA SER A 67 14.91 -9.69 14.50
C SER A 67 15.96 -9.29 13.44
N SER A 68 16.05 -9.99 12.30
CA SER A 68 16.93 -9.57 11.20
C SER A 68 16.19 -8.91 10.03
N ASN A 69 14.85 -8.95 9.99
CA ASN A 69 14.05 -8.37 8.90
C ASN A 69 13.21 -7.14 9.29
N THR A 70 12.94 -6.92 10.58
CA THR A 70 12.05 -5.82 11.02
C THR A 70 12.66 -4.43 10.84
N ASP A 71 13.98 -4.28 11.01
CA ASP A 71 14.66 -2.99 10.82
C ASP A 71 14.58 -2.49 9.37
N SER A 72 14.60 -3.42 8.42
CA SER A 72 14.50 -3.10 7.00
C SER A 72 13.08 -2.63 6.67
N ASP A 73 12.07 -3.39 7.10
CA ASP A 73 10.65 -3.09 6.86
C ASP A 73 10.24 -1.72 7.41
N ASP A 74 10.71 -1.36 8.61
CA ASP A 74 10.46 -0.05 9.19
C ASP A 74 11.18 1.07 8.42
N ALA A 75 12.41 0.85 7.97
CA ALA A 75 13.13 1.81 7.13
C ALA A 75 12.44 2.03 5.77
N GLN A 76 11.90 0.98 5.15
CA GLN A 76 11.20 1.09 3.86
C GLN A 76 9.83 1.75 4.00
N ARG A 77 9.10 1.49 5.10
CA ARG A 77 7.88 2.22 5.45
C ARG A 77 8.14 3.71 5.64
N GLN A 78 9.21 4.07 6.35
CA GLN A 78 9.63 5.46 6.51
C GLN A 78 9.97 6.11 5.16
N ALA A 79 10.69 5.40 4.28
CA ALA A 79 11.00 5.88 2.94
C ALA A 79 9.73 6.15 2.11
N VAL A 80 8.73 5.27 2.18
CA VAL A 80 7.42 5.48 1.51
C VAL A 80 6.76 6.77 2.00
N LEU A 81 6.71 6.98 3.32
CA LEU A 81 6.11 8.19 3.91
C LEU A 81 6.85 9.46 3.50
N GLU A 82 8.17 9.41 3.45
CA GLU A 82 9.00 10.54 3.02
C GLU A 82 8.76 10.89 1.54
N GLU A 83 8.65 9.89 0.67
CA GLU A 83 8.34 10.09 -0.75
C GLU A 83 6.93 10.69 -0.96
N ILE A 84 5.95 10.27 -0.15
CA ILE A 84 4.60 10.87 -0.14
C ILE A 84 4.68 12.34 0.28
N ARG A 85 5.43 12.66 1.35
CA ARG A 85 5.68 14.04 1.80
C ARG A 85 6.34 14.90 0.73
N LYS A 86 7.25 14.34 -0.05
CA LYS A 86 7.91 15.03 -1.16
C LYS A 86 7.02 15.15 -2.42
N GLY A 87 5.80 14.63 -2.41
CA GLY A 87 4.87 14.65 -3.54
C GLY A 87 5.17 13.60 -4.62
N ARG A 88 6.13 12.69 -4.38
CA ARG A 88 6.59 11.68 -5.34
C ARG A 88 5.86 10.35 -5.16
N LYS A 89 4.54 10.39 -5.39
CA LYS A 89 3.65 9.22 -5.27
C LYS A 89 4.13 8.00 -6.07
N LEU A 90 4.67 8.21 -7.27
CA LEU A 90 5.15 7.12 -8.11
C LEU A 90 6.36 6.39 -7.50
N GLN A 91 7.26 7.13 -6.86
CA GLN A 91 8.39 6.56 -6.12
C GLN A 91 7.89 5.75 -4.92
N ALA A 92 6.93 6.30 -4.17
CA ALA A 92 6.30 5.64 -3.03
C ALA A 92 5.62 4.32 -3.43
N ILE A 93 4.89 4.30 -4.56
CA ILE A 93 4.29 3.08 -5.13
C ILE A 93 5.36 2.06 -5.50
N LYS A 94 6.48 2.50 -6.07
CA LYS A 94 7.60 1.61 -6.43
C LYS A 94 8.20 0.96 -5.19
N ILE A 95 8.57 1.76 -4.19
CA ILE A 95 9.14 1.24 -2.93
C ILE A 95 8.15 0.27 -2.28
N TYR A 96 6.88 0.66 -2.15
CA TYR A 96 5.83 -0.19 -1.58
C TYR A 96 5.71 -1.53 -2.30
N ARG A 97 5.74 -1.53 -3.63
CA ARG A 97 5.69 -2.76 -4.42
C ARG A 97 6.93 -3.62 -4.25
N ASP A 98 8.11 -3.00 -4.20
CA ASP A 98 9.38 -3.70 -4.15
C ASP A 98 9.56 -4.49 -2.84
N TYR A 99 9.04 -4.01 -1.70
CA TYR A 99 9.09 -4.76 -0.43
C TYR A 99 7.80 -5.54 -0.10
N SER A 100 6.62 -5.03 -0.43
CA SER A 100 5.33 -5.66 -0.08
C SER A 100 4.91 -6.75 -1.08
N GLY A 101 5.47 -6.74 -2.29
CA GLY A 101 5.06 -7.64 -3.39
C GLY A 101 3.64 -7.35 -3.92
N ALA A 102 3.04 -6.22 -3.53
CA ALA A 102 1.67 -5.86 -3.89
C ALA A 102 1.51 -5.61 -5.39
N GLY A 103 0.34 -5.94 -5.95
CA GLY A 103 0.02 -5.60 -7.33
C GLY A 103 0.04 -4.08 -7.57
N LEU A 104 0.27 -3.65 -8.81
CA LEU A 104 0.31 -2.22 -9.15
C LEU A 104 -0.98 -1.47 -8.73
N LYS A 105 -2.13 -2.14 -8.84
CA LYS A 105 -3.43 -1.61 -8.42
C LYS A 105 -3.49 -1.40 -6.91
N ASP A 106 -3.17 -2.44 -6.14
CA ASP A 106 -3.22 -2.40 -4.67
C ASP A 106 -2.22 -1.41 -4.11
N ALA A 107 -1.01 -1.35 -4.70
CA ALA A 107 0.02 -0.39 -4.31
C ALA A 107 -0.43 1.06 -4.55
N LYS A 108 -1.08 1.33 -5.68
CA LYS A 108 -1.61 2.66 -5.98
C LYS A 108 -2.70 3.05 -4.98
N GLU A 109 -3.67 2.17 -4.75
CA GLU A 109 -4.80 2.42 -3.86
C GLU A 109 -4.34 2.69 -2.42
N PHE A 110 -3.40 1.88 -1.91
CA PHE A 110 -2.80 2.07 -0.59
C PHE A 110 -2.11 3.44 -0.45
N ILE A 111 -1.28 3.83 -1.42
CA ILE A 111 -0.56 5.10 -1.39
C ILE A 111 -1.51 6.30 -1.55
N GLU A 112 -2.57 6.16 -2.33
CA GLU A 112 -3.61 7.20 -2.46
C GLU A 112 -4.35 7.42 -1.15
N GLN A 113 -4.85 6.35 -0.52
CA GLN A 113 -5.49 6.41 0.80
C GLN A 113 -4.56 7.00 1.86
N LEU A 114 -3.30 6.57 1.90
CA LEU A 114 -2.30 7.07 2.85
C LEU A 114 -2.00 8.56 2.62
N THR A 115 -1.93 9.00 1.36
CA THR A 115 -1.76 10.42 1.06
C THR A 115 -2.98 11.25 1.50
N GLU A 116 -4.19 10.73 1.32
CA GLU A 116 -5.41 11.42 1.74
C GLU A 116 -5.51 11.56 3.25
N GLN A 117 -5.13 10.52 4.01
CA GLN A 117 -5.05 10.59 5.46
C GLN A 117 -4.04 11.64 5.92
N LEU A 118 -2.83 11.64 5.35
CA LEU A 118 -1.80 12.62 5.67
C LEU A 118 -2.23 14.06 5.36
N LYS A 119 -2.99 14.27 4.29
CA LYS A 119 -3.57 15.59 3.97
C LYS A 119 -4.61 16.06 4.98
N LYS A 120 -5.38 15.14 5.57
CA LYS A 120 -6.36 15.47 6.61
C LYS A 120 -5.66 15.86 7.92
N GLU A 121 -4.55 15.21 8.23
CA GLU A 121 -3.77 15.46 9.44
C GLU A 121 -2.93 16.74 9.35
N ASP A 122 -2.38 17.04 8.17
CA ASP A 122 -1.55 18.22 7.95
C ASP A 122 -2.03 19.03 6.73
N PRO A 123 -2.85 20.09 6.91
CA PRO A 123 -3.30 20.94 5.82
C PRO A 123 -2.18 21.80 5.19
N SER A 124 -0.99 21.83 5.81
CA SER A 124 0.23 22.46 5.28
C SER A 124 0.97 21.55 4.29
N PHE A 125 0.49 20.32 4.09
CA PHE A 125 1.00 19.40 3.10
C PHE A 125 0.79 19.97 1.69
N VAL A 126 1.83 20.60 1.15
CA VAL A 126 1.88 21.03 -0.26
C VAL A 126 2.54 19.92 -1.06
N PRO A 127 1.79 18.97 -1.66
CA PRO A 127 2.39 18.04 -2.60
C PRO A 127 2.86 18.88 -3.78
N LYS A 128 4.17 18.88 -4.02
CA LYS A 128 4.76 19.46 -5.23
C LYS A 128 4.36 18.59 -6.42
N GLY A 129 3.10 18.74 -6.85
CA GLY A 129 2.55 18.02 -7.98
C GLY A 129 3.22 18.53 -9.24
N ASN A 130 3.80 17.61 -10.01
CA ASN A 130 4.22 17.91 -11.37
C ASN A 130 2.98 18.34 -12.14
N ALA A 131 2.84 19.64 -12.39
CA ALA A 131 1.85 20.19 -13.29
C ALA A 131 2.09 19.58 -14.67
N GLY A 132 1.23 18.62 -15.03
CA GLY A 132 1.17 18.08 -16.38
C GLY A 132 0.89 19.22 -17.34
N CYS A 133 1.80 19.40 -18.28
CA CYS A 133 1.79 20.40 -19.34
C CYS A 133 0.52 20.28 -20.19
N GLY A 134 -0.52 21.07 -19.86
CA GLY A 134 -1.82 21.06 -20.55
C GLY A 134 -2.25 22.43 -21.10
N ALA A 135 -1.37 23.44 -21.09
CA ALA A 135 -1.74 24.83 -21.37
C ALA A 135 -1.21 25.40 -22.70
N ALA A 136 -0.58 24.59 -23.57
CA ALA A 136 0.06 25.10 -24.79
C ALA A 136 -0.77 24.97 -26.09
N VAL A 137 -1.94 24.30 -26.07
CA VAL A 137 -2.68 24.01 -27.32
C VAL A 137 -3.85 24.98 -27.61
N LEU A 138 -4.26 25.82 -26.65
CA LEU A 138 -5.46 26.67 -26.80
C LEU A 138 -5.23 28.08 -27.38
N LEU A 139 -4.02 28.45 -27.81
CA LEU A 139 -3.73 29.82 -28.30
C LEU A 139 -3.58 29.98 -29.82
N LEU A 140 -3.67 28.91 -30.63
CA LEU A 140 -3.44 29.00 -32.08
C LEU A 140 -4.69 28.86 -32.96
N ALA A 141 -5.90 28.81 -32.40
CA ALA A 141 -7.14 28.68 -33.17
C ALA A 141 -7.96 29.98 -33.33
N ALA A 142 -7.44 31.14 -32.91
CA ALA A 142 -8.14 32.42 -33.02
C ALA A 142 -7.74 33.27 -34.24
N SER A 143 -6.73 32.87 -35.04
CA SER A 143 -6.18 33.74 -36.10
C SER A 143 -6.80 33.58 -37.50
N VAL A 144 -7.67 32.59 -37.74
CA VAL A 144 -8.15 32.30 -39.11
C VAL A 144 -9.57 32.80 -39.38
N CYS A 145 -10.34 33.25 -38.38
CA CYS A 145 -11.71 33.74 -38.60
C CYS A 145 -11.77 35.21 -39.12
N GLY A 146 -10.69 35.98 -39.02
CA GLY A 146 -10.68 37.41 -39.36
C GLY A 146 -10.61 37.76 -40.85
N CYS A 147 -10.27 36.82 -41.74
CA CYS A 147 -10.00 37.15 -43.14
C CYS A 147 -11.22 37.06 -44.07
N ILE A 148 -12.37 36.57 -43.60
CA ILE A 148 -13.53 36.30 -44.49
C ILE A 148 -14.48 37.51 -44.61
N TRP A 149 -14.48 38.46 -43.67
CA TRP A 149 -15.42 39.60 -43.70
C TRP A 149 -14.91 40.85 -44.45
N GLY A 150 -13.65 40.86 -44.90
CA GLY A 150 -13.04 42.04 -45.53
C GLY A 150 -13.21 42.19 -47.04
N ILE A 151 -13.71 41.18 -47.76
CA ILE A 151 -13.69 41.17 -49.24
C ILE A 151 -15.04 41.54 -49.88
N SER A 152 -16.13 41.64 -49.11
CA SER A 152 -17.46 41.91 -49.68
C SER A 152 -17.81 43.41 -49.85
N LEU A 153 -16.87 44.33 -49.63
CA LEU A 153 -17.07 45.78 -49.75
C LEU A 153 -16.04 46.45 -50.67
N ILE A 154 -15.72 45.86 -51.82
CA ILE A 154 -15.24 46.59 -52.99
C ILE A 154 -15.46 45.70 -54.22
N VAL A 155 -15.99 46.29 -55.30
CA VAL A 155 -16.55 45.68 -56.54
C VAL A 155 -18.05 45.48 -56.51
#